data_AF-A0A953WT05-F1
#
_entry.id   AF-A0A953WT05-F1
#
_cell.length_a   1.000
_cell.length_b   1.000
_cell.length_c   1.000
_cell.angle_alpha   90.00
_cell.angle_beta   90.00
_cell.angle_gamma   90.00
#
_symmetry.space_group_name_H-M   'P 1'
#
loop_
_entity.id
_entity.type
_entity.pdbx_description
1 polymer ?
#
loop_
_entity_poly.entity_id
_entity_poly.type
_entity_poly.pdbx_seq_one_letter_code
_entity_poly.pdbx_strand_id
1 'polypeptide(L)'
;GARQICKGKHMVRVQRVMIGAVASAAVLAMAACTAEHSSGSTSDASRNASNECVPLADGYYLFKDGKFVAATPPTTVVERVVEAPVGWSAELEKGFGDLGFPWMGLRVRDKVATLIGLAPDAAAKERAFAAGEAAIKAHPVGSREVSLVVDGIAVEGGDKGVGEGLAELAESELSLADCQKAFVDTMEGRNIEFQLNQASISPASARLLDAVTGVATLCSAYDIEIEGHTDSRGSDSYNLQLSQERADAVKQYLMDRGVDGTNIRAVGYGETRPIDPADTPEAWAKNRRTQFKVSAR
;
A
#
# COMPACT_ATOMS: atom_id res chain seq x y z
N GLY A 1 -12.45 -37.93 -9.30
CA GLY A 1 -11.38 -38.88 -8.90
C GLY A 1 -10.85 -38.46 -7.56
N ALA A 2 -10.97 -39.33 -6.55
CA ALA A 2 -10.67 -39.03 -5.15
C ALA A 2 -9.22 -38.52 -4.98
N ARG A 3 -9.04 -37.44 -4.21
CA ARG A 3 -7.72 -36.85 -3.92
C ARG A 3 -7.30 -37.20 -2.49
N GLN A 4 -6.13 -37.81 -2.34
CA GLN A 4 -5.52 -38.16 -1.05
C GLN A 4 -4.61 -37.02 -0.53
N ILE A 5 -4.56 -36.82 0.79
CA ILE A 5 -3.70 -35.81 1.44
C ILE A 5 -2.88 -36.50 2.55
N CYS A 6 -1.56 -36.32 2.53
CA CYS A 6 -0.64 -36.88 3.54
C CYS A 6 -0.39 -35.90 4.69
N LYS A 7 -0.13 -36.46 5.88
CA LYS A 7 0.19 -35.70 7.09
C LYS A 7 1.64 -35.19 7.03
N GLY A 8 1.81 -33.88 6.81
CA GLY A 8 3.09 -33.17 6.98
C GLY A 8 3.65 -32.51 5.72
N LYS A 9 3.47 -31.18 5.62
CA LYS A 9 4.09 -30.18 4.73
C LYS A 9 4.00 -30.38 3.20
N HIS A 10 2.97 -29.71 2.62
CA HIS A 10 2.74 -29.28 1.20
C HIS A 10 2.45 -30.40 0.15
N MET A 11 1.49 -30.35 -0.81
CA MET A 11 0.61 -29.32 -1.44
C MET A 11 -0.77 -29.94 -1.85
N VAL A 12 -1.95 -29.29 -1.71
CA VAL A 12 -2.73 -28.33 -2.56
C VAL A 12 -3.38 -28.89 -3.86
N ARG A 13 -4.72 -28.77 -3.99
CA ARG A 13 -5.49 -28.02 -5.06
C ARG A 13 -7.01 -28.23 -4.87
N VAL A 14 -7.75 -27.18 -4.52
CA VAL A 14 -9.23 -27.12 -4.67
C VAL A 14 -9.54 -26.01 -5.67
N GLN A 15 -10.21 -26.38 -6.77
CA GLN A 15 -10.69 -25.45 -7.79
C GLN A 15 -12.00 -24.82 -7.28
N ARG A 16 -12.09 -23.48 -7.42
CA ARG A 16 -13.09 -22.53 -6.86
C ARG A 16 -12.84 -22.13 -5.40
N VAL A 17 -12.13 -21.02 -5.24
CA VAL A 17 -12.13 -20.19 -4.03
C VAL A 17 -13.18 -19.10 -4.24
N MET A 18 -14.28 -19.13 -3.48
CA MET A 18 -15.09 -17.93 -3.24
C MET A 18 -14.49 -17.25 -2.01
N ILE A 19 -13.82 -16.11 -2.21
CA ILE A 19 -13.29 -15.30 -1.10
C ILE A 19 -14.45 -14.46 -0.57
N GLY A 20 -15.11 -14.95 0.48
CA GLY A 20 -15.94 -14.14 1.37
C GLY A 20 -15.10 -13.74 2.58
N ALA A 21 -14.87 -12.44 2.74
CA ALA A 21 -13.99 -11.87 3.74
C ALA A 21 -14.54 -12.01 5.18
N VAL A 22 -13.76 -12.62 6.08
CA VAL A 22 -13.52 -12.11 7.46
C VAL A 22 -12.13 -12.61 7.94
N ALA A 23 -11.29 -11.65 8.31
CA ALA A 23 -10.10 -11.73 9.18
C ALA A 23 -8.89 -12.60 8.79
N SER A 24 -7.76 -11.91 8.61
CA SER A 24 -6.37 -12.36 8.77
C SER A 24 -5.96 -13.64 8.04
N ALA A 25 -5.51 -13.50 6.80
CA ALA A 25 -4.74 -14.54 6.11
C ALA A 25 -3.30 -14.07 5.88
N ALA A 26 -2.38 -14.58 6.70
CA ALA A 26 -0.96 -14.58 6.39
C ALA A 26 -0.74 -15.21 5.01
N VAL A 27 -0.11 -14.45 4.11
CA VAL A 27 0.32 -14.92 2.79
C VAL A 27 1.40 -15.98 2.99
N LEU A 28 1.04 -17.26 2.85
CA LEU A 28 2.02 -18.32 2.66
C LEU A 28 2.16 -18.57 1.15
N ALA A 29 3.27 -18.11 0.58
CA ALA A 29 3.73 -18.55 -0.73
C ALA A 29 3.92 -20.08 -0.73
N MET A 30 3.41 -20.79 -1.73
CA MET A 30 3.66 -22.23 -1.90
C MET A 30 4.22 -22.53 -3.29
N ALA A 31 5.44 -23.07 -3.28
CA ALA A 31 6.12 -23.65 -4.42
C ALA A 31 5.61 -25.07 -4.72
N ALA A 32 5.48 -25.39 -6.00
CA ALA A 32 5.09 -26.70 -6.51
C ALA A 32 6.29 -27.65 -6.60
N CYS A 33 6.16 -28.87 -6.10
CA CYS A 33 7.03 -29.99 -6.45
C CYS A 33 6.19 -31.15 -6.99
N THR A 34 6.43 -31.51 -8.26
CA THR A 34 5.98 -32.74 -8.89
C THR A 34 7.08 -33.79 -8.73
N ALA A 35 6.80 -34.93 -8.08
CA ALA A 35 7.73 -36.06 -8.04
C ALA A 35 7.34 -37.08 -9.13
N GLU A 36 8.01 -37.03 -10.28
CA GLU A 36 8.16 -38.18 -11.18
C GLU A 36 9.32 -39.05 -10.70
N HIS A 37 9.14 -40.37 -10.76
CA HIS A 37 10.17 -41.35 -10.44
C HIS A 37 11.41 -41.20 -11.34
N SER A 38 12.59 -41.00 -10.76
CA SER A 38 13.85 -41.44 -11.35
C SER A 38 14.85 -41.87 -10.28
N SER A 39 15.38 -43.07 -10.49
CA SER A 39 16.39 -43.81 -9.73
C SER A 39 17.67 -43.03 -9.36
N GLY A 40 18.17 -43.23 -8.14
CA GLY A 40 19.53 -42.84 -7.73
C GLY A 40 19.78 -43.02 -6.24
N SER A 41 20.76 -43.85 -5.88
CA SER A 41 21.31 -44.07 -4.53
C SER A 41 21.85 -42.77 -3.90
N THR A 42 22.02 -42.54 -2.59
CA THR A 42 22.53 -43.34 -1.47
C THR A 42 22.26 -42.56 -0.15
N SER A 43 22.21 -43.31 0.95
CA SER A 43 22.60 -42.99 2.35
C SER A 43 21.80 -41.97 3.20
N ASP A 44 21.40 -42.53 4.36
CA ASP A 44 21.29 -41.96 5.71
C ASP A 44 19.94 -41.51 6.31
N ALA A 45 19.37 -42.50 7.02
CA ALA A 45 19.04 -42.49 8.45
C ALA A 45 17.96 -41.54 9.03
N SER A 46 16.84 -42.19 9.36
CA SER A 46 16.08 -42.04 10.63
C SER A 46 15.26 -40.76 10.85
N ARG A 47 13.94 -40.88 10.60
CA ARG A 47 12.86 -40.50 11.55
C ARG A 47 11.54 -41.12 11.09
N ASN A 48 11.11 -42.13 11.84
CA ASN A 48 9.86 -42.85 11.63
C ASN A 48 8.68 -41.99 12.12
N ALA A 49 7.96 -41.36 11.18
CA ALA A 49 6.57 -40.98 11.33
C ALA A 49 5.90 -41.42 10.02
N SER A 50 5.08 -42.47 10.09
CA SER A 50 4.35 -42.99 8.93
C SER A 50 3.40 -41.90 8.42
N ASN A 51 3.80 -41.21 7.35
CA ASN A 51 2.96 -40.26 6.63
C ASN A 51 1.90 -41.04 5.84
N GLU A 52 0.86 -41.48 6.53
CA GLU A 52 -0.27 -42.17 5.92
C GLU A 52 -1.22 -41.14 5.31
N CYS A 53 -1.42 -41.23 3.99
CA CYS A 53 -2.40 -40.44 3.25
C CYS A 53 -3.79 -41.04 3.47
N VAL A 54 -4.71 -40.30 4.09
CA VAL A 54 -6.10 -40.75 4.30
C VAL A 54 -7.02 -40.09 3.25
N PRO A 55 -7.84 -40.85 2.53
CA PRO A 55 -8.84 -40.28 1.62
C PRO A 55 -9.96 -39.60 2.43
N LEU A 56 -10.28 -38.35 2.09
CA LEU A 56 -11.48 -37.67 2.58
C LEU A 56 -12.57 -37.71 1.50
N ALA A 57 -13.82 -37.82 1.91
CA ALA A 57 -14.97 -37.66 1.01
C ALA A 57 -15.08 -36.20 0.55
N ASP A 58 -15.81 -35.95 -0.54
CA ASP A 58 -16.07 -34.58 -0.98
C ASP A 58 -16.96 -33.87 0.04
N GLY A 59 -16.51 -32.72 0.54
CA GLY A 59 -17.23 -31.97 1.58
C GLY A 59 -16.42 -30.79 2.11
N TYR A 60 -17.02 -30.02 3.03
CA TYR A 60 -16.34 -28.94 3.73
C TYR A 60 -15.69 -29.51 5.00
N TYR A 61 -14.46 -29.08 5.29
CA TYR A 61 -13.72 -29.54 6.47
C TYR A 61 -13.05 -28.37 7.17
N LEU A 62 -13.05 -28.39 8.50
CA LEU A 62 -12.30 -27.47 9.35
C LEU A 62 -11.12 -28.20 9.97
N PHE A 63 -9.96 -27.55 10.04
CA PHE A 63 -8.80 -28.09 10.75
C PHE A 63 -8.83 -27.63 12.21
N LYS A 64 -9.07 -28.56 13.14
CA LYS A 64 -9.15 -28.29 14.58
C LYS A 64 -8.41 -29.40 15.33
N ASP A 65 -7.57 -29.01 16.30
CA ASP A 65 -6.82 -29.94 17.17
C ASP A 65 -6.01 -31.00 16.40
N GLY A 66 -5.40 -30.60 15.28
CA GLY A 66 -4.57 -31.50 14.46
C GLY A 66 -5.36 -32.50 13.60
N LYS A 67 -6.67 -32.34 13.46
CA LYS A 67 -7.57 -33.20 12.68
C LYS A 67 -8.50 -32.38 11.77
N PHE A 68 -8.88 -32.95 10.63
CA PHE A 68 -9.94 -32.40 9.79
C PHE A 68 -11.29 -32.93 10.28
N VAL A 69 -12.22 -32.01 10.55
CA VAL A 69 -13.59 -32.32 10.99
C VAL A 69 -14.55 -31.86 9.90
N ALA A 70 -15.46 -32.73 9.48
CA ALA A 70 -16.48 -32.36 8.50
C ALA A 70 -17.32 -31.19 9.02
N ALA A 71 -17.53 -30.19 8.17
CA ALA A 71 -18.28 -28.99 8.46
C ALA A 71 -19.45 -28.86 7.49
N THR A 72 -20.54 -28.28 7.96
CA THR A 72 -21.63 -27.84 7.10
C THR A 72 -21.18 -26.53 6.45
N PRO A 73 -21.41 -26.31 5.14
CA PRO A 73 -21.21 -24.99 4.55
C PRO A 73 -22.03 -23.97 5.36
N PRO A 74 -21.50 -22.78 5.65
CA PRO A 74 -22.27 -21.76 6.34
C PRO A 74 -23.56 -21.49 5.56
N THR A 75 -24.71 -21.76 6.18
CA THR A 75 -26.05 -21.58 5.60
C THR A 75 -26.39 -20.12 5.34
N THR A 76 -25.53 -19.21 5.79
CA THR A 76 -25.68 -17.78 5.63
C THR A 76 -24.49 -17.27 4.85
N VAL A 77 -24.52 -17.46 3.53
CA VAL A 77 -23.96 -16.43 2.67
C VAL A 77 -24.93 -15.26 2.84
N VAL A 78 -24.65 -14.38 3.80
CA VAL A 78 -25.19 -13.03 3.71
C VAL A 78 -24.49 -12.48 2.48
N GLU A 79 -25.12 -12.63 1.32
CA GLU A 79 -24.74 -11.92 0.13
C GLU A 79 -24.94 -10.47 0.52
N ARG A 80 -23.88 -9.85 1.05
CA ARG A 80 -23.83 -8.42 1.22
C ARG A 80 -23.90 -7.93 -0.21
N VAL A 81 -25.10 -7.59 -0.66
CA VAL A 81 -25.29 -6.76 -1.84
C VAL A 81 -24.53 -5.49 -1.48
N VAL A 82 -23.26 -5.44 -1.87
CA VAL A 82 -22.52 -4.19 -1.90
C VAL A 82 -23.24 -3.42 -2.99
N GLU A 83 -24.18 -2.57 -2.58
CA GLU A 83 -24.83 -1.65 -3.50
C GLU A 83 -23.70 -0.99 -4.30
N ALA A 84 -23.75 -1.11 -5.62
CA ALA A 84 -22.77 -0.48 -6.48
C ALA A 84 -22.69 0.99 -6.06
N PRO A 85 -21.49 1.57 -5.89
CA PRO A 85 -21.36 2.95 -5.45
C PRO A 85 -22.27 3.84 -6.29
N VAL A 86 -23.21 4.52 -5.63
CA VAL A 86 -24.14 5.46 -6.27
C VAL A 86 -23.55 6.85 -6.17
N GLY A 87 -23.45 7.55 -7.31
CA GLY A 87 -22.90 8.90 -7.34
C GLY A 87 -22.02 9.15 -8.56
N TRP A 88 -21.57 10.39 -8.68
CA TRP A 88 -20.82 10.87 -9.83
C TRP A 88 -19.49 10.14 -10.04
N SER A 89 -18.83 9.71 -8.96
CA SER A 89 -17.55 9.01 -9.02
C SER A 89 -17.69 7.64 -9.69
N ALA A 90 -18.78 6.92 -9.41
CA ALA A 90 -19.08 5.63 -10.02
C ALA A 90 -19.52 5.74 -11.48
N GLU A 91 -20.22 6.81 -11.84
CA GLU A 91 -20.52 7.12 -13.26
C GLU A 91 -19.22 7.37 -14.03
N LEU A 92 -18.33 8.19 -13.47
CA LEU A 92 -17.06 8.53 -14.08
C LEU A 92 -16.13 7.32 -14.19
N GLU A 93 -16.07 6.47 -13.16
CA GLU A 93 -15.31 5.21 -13.17
C GLU A 93 -15.76 4.28 -14.31
N LYS A 94 -17.07 4.13 -14.53
CA LYS A 94 -17.60 3.33 -15.65
C LYS A 94 -17.14 3.86 -17.01
N GLY A 95 -17.00 5.18 -17.14
CA GLY A 95 -16.55 5.83 -18.37
C GLY A 95 -15.07 5.60 -18.70
N PHE A 96 -14.24 5.17 -17.75
CA PHE A 96 -12.81 4.93 -18.02
C PHE A 96 -12.56 3.80 -19.02
N GLY A 97 -13.44 2.79 -19.06
CA GLY A 97 -13.39 1.74 -20.08
C GLY A 97 -13.49 2.29 -21.51
N ASP A 98 -14.41 3.24 -21.72
CA ASP A 98 -14.63 3.89 -23.03
C ASP A 98 -13.45 4.78 -23.43
N LEU A 99 -12.68 5.28 -22.45
CA LEU A 99 -11.43 6.02 -22.68
C LEU A 99 -10.21 5.10 -22.94
N GLY A 100 -10.39 3.78 -22.93
CA GLY A 100 -9.33 2.80 -23.15
C GLY A 100 -8.59 2.37 -21.87
N PHE A 101 -9.15 2.64 -20.68
CA PHE A 101 -8.56 2.30 -19.38
C PHE A 101 -9.52 1.42 -18.54
N PRO A 102 -9.90 0.22 -19.02
CA PRO A 102 -10.87 -0.65 -18.32
C PRO A 102 -10.37 -1.19 -16.97
N TRP A 103 -9.08 -1.05 -16.69
CA TRP A 103 -8.42 -1.45 -15.45
C TRP A 103 -8.34 -0.31 -14.41
N MET A 104 -8.76 0.90 -14.78
CA MET A 104 -8.68 2.07 -13.92
C MET A 104 -9.94 2.21 -13.06
N GLY A 105 -9.74 2.58 -11.79
CA GLY A 105 -10.80 2.86 -10.82
C GLY A 105 -10.63 4.24 -10.19
N LEU A 106 -11.66 4.69 -9.48
CA LEU A 106 -11.66 5.95 -8.76
C LEU A 106 -12.11 5.75 -7.31
N ARG A 107 -11.35 6.28 -6.36
CA ARG A 107 -11.77 6.39 -4.96
C ARG A 107 -11.86 7.84 -4.57
N VAL A 108 -12.97 8.25 -3.97
CA VAL A 108 -13.18 9.62 -3.50
C VAL A 108 -13.54 9.57 -2.04
N ARG A 109 -12.79 10.30 -1.22
CA ARG A 109 -13.12 10.55 0.18
C ARG A 109 -12.84 12.01 0.49
N ASP A 110 -13.82 12.69 1.07
CA ASP A 110 -13.81 14.14 1.29
C ASP A 110 -13.44 14.89 0.00
N LYS A 111 -12.32 15.62 -0.01
CA LYS A 111 -11.86 16.40 -1.17
C LYS A 111 -10.75 15.72 -1.98
N VAL A 112 -10.45 14.46 -1.68
CA VAL A 112 -9.33 13.72 -2.24
C VAL A 112 -9.85 12.62 -3.16
N ALA A 113 -9.45 12.68 -4.42
CA ALA A 113 -9.70 11.65 -5.42
C ALA A 113 -8.42 10.86 -5.69
N THR A 114 -8.46 9.54 -5.57
CA THR A 114 -7.33 8.66 -5.90
C THR A 114 -7.69 7.83 -7.12
N LEU A 115 -6.93 7.99 -8.20
CA LEU A 115 -7.03 7.15 -9.39
C LEU A 115 -6.22 5.89 -9.12
N ILE A 116 -6.85 4.72 -9.23
CA ILE A 116 -6.24 3.43 -8.92
C ILE A 116 -6.29 2.50 -10.13
N GLY A 117 -5.52 1.42 -10.10
CA GLY A 117 -5.54 0.39 -11.12
C GLY A 117 -4.16 -0.18 -11.38
N LEU A 118 -4.12 -1.21 -12.21
CA LEU A 118 -2.87 -1.87 -12.63
C LEU A 118 -2.67 -1.61 -14.13
N ALA A 119 -1.79 -0.66 -14.44
CA ALA A 119 -1.46 -0.29 -15.80
C ALA A 119 -0.50 -1.32 -16.43
N PRO A 120 -0.66 -1.67 -17.71
CA PRO A 120 0.23 -2.61 -18.39
C PRO A 120 1.67 -2.08 -18.55
N ASP A 121 1.83 -0.76 -18.65
CA ASP A 121 3.13 -0.09 -18.74
C ASP A 121 3.07 1.35 -18.22
N ALA A 122 4.24 1.98 -18.06
CA ALA A 122 4.35 3.35 -17.53
C ALA A 122 3.71 4.41 -18.45
N ALA A 123 3.69 4.21 -19.77
CA ALA A 123 3.08 5.15 -20.70
C ALA A 123 1.55 5.07 -20.65
N ALA A 124 0.98 3.88 -20.45
CA ALA A 124 -0.43 3.66 -20.18
C ALA A 124 -0.83 4.32 -18.86
N LYS A 125 -0.01 4.18 -17.81
CA LYS A 125 -0.20 4.87 -16.53
C LYS A 125 -0.27 6.38 -16.70
N GLU A 126 0.70 7.02 -17.36
CA GLU A 126 0.70 8.48 -17.52
C GLU A 126 -0.52 8.99 -18.30
N ARG A 127 -0.89 8.30 -19.39
CA ARG A 127 -2.10 8.63 -20.15
C ARG A 127 -3.38 8.47 -19.33
N ALA A 128 -3.47 7.38 -18.56
CA ALA A 128 -4.64 7.09 -17.73
C ALA A 128 -4.80 8.12 -16.61
N PHE A 129 -3.70 8.45 -15.91
CA PHE A 129 -3.73 9.48 -14.88
C PHE A 129 -4.20 10.82 -15.46
N ALA A 130 -3.60 11.27 -16.57
CA ALA A 130 -3.96 12.54 -17.20
C ALA A 130 -5.44 12.55 -17.65
N ALA A 131 -5.94 11.44 -18.20
CA ALA A 131 -7.33 11.29 -18.59
C ALA A 131 -8.29 11.33 -17.38
N GLY A 132 -7.95 10.62 -16.30
CA GLY A 132 -8.75 10.61 -15.07
C GLY A 132 -8.80 11.99 -14.41
N GLU A 133 -7.66 12.69 -14.32
CA GLU A 133 -7.60 14.05 -13.80
C GLU A 133 -8.44 15.02 -14.64
N ALA A 134 -8.33 14.95 -15.97
CA ALA A 134 -9.13 15.77 -16.89
C ALA A 134 -10.63 15.46 -16.76
N ALA A 135 -11.00 14.18 -16.63
CA ALA A 135 -12.38 13.77 -16.45
C ALA A 135 -12.98 14.34 -15.14
N ILE A 136 -12.25 14.24 -14.03
CA ILE A 136 -12.68 14.80 -12.73
C ILE A 136 -12.87 16.32 -12.83
N LYS A 137 -11.93 17.03 -13.45
CA LYS A 137 -12.00 18.49 -13.66
C LYS A 137 -13.12 18.91 -14.61
N ALA A 138 -13.48 18.09 -15.59
CA ALA A 138 -14.59 18.35 -16.50
C ALA A 138 -15.96 17.99 -15.88
N HIS A 139 -15.99 17.12 -14.87
CA HIS A 139 -17.23 16.67 -14.26
C HIS A 139 -17.89 17.80 -13.43
N PRO A 140 -19.20 18.10 -13.61
CA PRO A 140 -19.86 19.20 -12.90
C PRO A 140 -19.84 19.08 -11.37
N VAL A 141 -19.79 17.86 -10.84
CA VAL A 141 -19.67 17.62 -9.39
C VAL A 141 -18.20 17.46 -8.98
N GLY A 142 -17.42 16.71 -9.76
CA GLY A 142 -16.02 16.40 -9.43
C GLY A 142 -15.16 17.66 -9.34
N SER A 143 -15.35 18.60 -10.27
CA SER A 143 -14.67 19.91 -10.28
C SER A 143 -14.92 20.79 -9.06
N ARG A 144 -16.00 20.54 -8.30
CA ARG A 144 -16.37 21.32 -7.10
C ARG A 144 -15.99 20.59 -5.81
N GLU A 145 -16.09 19.27 -5.80
CA GLU A 145 -15.87 18.47 -4.60
C GLU A 145 -14.40 18.06 -4.43
N VAL A 146 -13.67 17.84 -5.51
CA VAL A 146 -12.28 17.37 -5.47
C VAL A 146 -11.31 18.56 -5.56
N SER A 147 -10.47 18.71 -4.53
CA SER A 147 -9.36 19.68 -4.54
C SER A 147 -8.01 19.05 -4.84
N LEU A 148 -7.89 17.72 -4.72
CA LEU A 148 -6.64 16.99 -4.93
C LEU A 148 -6.90 15.66 -5.65
N VAL A 149 -6.17 15.43 -6.75
CA VAL A 149 -6.16 14.15 -7.47
C VAL A 149 -4.81 13.47 -7.25
N VAL A 150 -4.84 12.25 -6.70
CA VAL A 150 -3.64 11.47 -6.33
C VAL A 150 -3.48 10.27 -7.26
N ASP A 151 -2.23 10.00 -7.63
CA ASP A 151 -1.84 8.85 -8.45
C ASP A 151 -1.65 7.58 -7.60
N GLY A 152 -2.67 6.75 -7.54
CA GLY A 152 -2.63 5.41 -6.98
C GLY A 152 -2.47 4.31 -8.04
N ILE A 153 -2.16 4.65 -9.30
CA ILE A 153 -2.04 3.66 -10.39
C ILE A 153 -0.68 2.96 -10.27
N ALA A 154 -0.69 1.63 -10.21
CA ALA A 154 0.50 0.78 -10.25
C ALA A 154 0.82 0.35 -11.69
N VAL A 155 2.02 -0.16 -11.92
CA VAL A 155 2.44 -0.74 -13.22
C VAL A 155 2.67 -2.24 -13.06
N GLU A 156 2.21 -3.06 -14.00
CA GLU A 156 2.44 -4.50 -14.03
C GLU A 156 3.94 -4.83 -13.98
N GLY A 157 4.37 -5.59 -12.97
CA GLY A 157 5.77 -5.94 -12.77
C GLY A 157 6.68 -4.75 -12.41
N GLY A 158 6.12 -3.57 -12.16
CA GLY A 158 6.84 -2.35 -11.80
C GLY A 158 6.52 -1.87 -10.38
N ASP A 159 6.75 -0.58 -10.15
CA ASP A 159 6.55 0.04 -8.84
C ASP A 159 5.06 0.17 -8.47
N LYS A 160 4.81 0.07 -7.17
CA LYS A 160 3.52 0.40 -6.55
C LYS A 160 3.13 1.85 -6.84
N GLY A 161 1.83 2.12 -6.95
CA GLY A 161 1.31 3.48 -7.06
C GLY A 161 1.65 4.33 -5.82
N VAL A 162 1.93 5.62 -5.99
CA VAL A 162 2.31 6.47 -4.84
C VAL A 162 1.18 6.65 -3.85
N GLY A 163 -0.06 6.68 -4.33
CA GLY A 163 -1.29 6.78 -3.55
C GLY A 163 -1.93 5.43 -3.18
N GLU A 164 -1.25 4.29 -3.27
CA GLU A 164 -1.84 2.99 -2.93
C GLU A 164 -2.29 2.93 -1.45
N GLY A 165 -1.43 3.37 -0.53
CA GLY A 165 -1.77 3.45 0.90
C GLY A 165 -2.91 4.43 1.19
N LEU A 166 -3.04 5.49 0.39
CA LEU A 166 -4.14 6.44 0.46
C LEU A 166 -5.46 5.83 -0.04
N ALA A 167 -5.42 5.01 -1.09
CA ALA A 167 -6.59 4.34 -1.62
C ALA A 167 -7.19 3.35 -0.60
N GLU A 168 -6.34 2.60 0.12
CA GLU A 168 -6.78 1.74 1.23
C GLU A 168 -7.40 2.57 2.36
N LEU A 169 -6.74 3.67 2.75
CA LEU A 169 -7.25 4.60 3.77
C LEU A 169 -8.60 5.23 3.38
N ALA A 170 -8.86 5.45 2.09
CA ALA A 170 -10.12 6.01 1.61
C ALA A 170 -11.34 5.11 1.86
N GLU A 171 -11.13 3.80 2.04
CA GLU A 171 -12.18 2.81 2.29
C GLU A 171 -12.23 2.30 3.74
N SER A 172 -11.22 2.60 4.55
CA SER A 172 -11.11 2.14 5.94
C SER A 172 -11.76 3.09 6.94
N GLU A 173 -11.90 2.65 8.19
CA GLU A 173 -12.09 3.59 9.29
C GLU A 173 -10.83 4.44 9.47
N LEU A 174 -10.98 5.71 9.82
CA LEU A 174 -9.85 6.61 10.07
C LEU A 174 -9.46 6.48 11.54
N SER A 175 -8.57 5.53 11.83
CA SER A 175 -7.90 5.44 13.12
C SER A 175 -6.48 6.04 13.05
N LEU A 176 -5.90 6.33 14.22
CA LEU A 176 -4.50 6.76 14.32
C LEU A 176 -3.56 5.74 13.66
N ALA A 177 -3.82 4.45 13.85
CA ALA A 177 -3.01 3.38 13.29
C ALA A 177 -3.10 3.33 11.76
N ASP A 178 -4.30 3.50 11.20
CA ASP A 178 -4.52 3.53 9.75
C ASP A 178 -3.85 4.75 9.11
N CYS A 179 -3.95 5.92 9.76
CA CYS A 179 -3.24 7.13 9.34
C CYS A 179 -1.71 6.96 9.37
N GLN A 180 -1.16 6.39 10.45
CA GLN A 180 0.27 6.12 10.54
C GLN A 180 0.72 5.12 9.47
N LYS A 181 -0.06 4.06 9.22
CA LYS A 181 0.20 3.07 8.18
C LYS A 181 0.19 3.71 6.80
N ALA A 182 -0.81 4.53 6.49
CA ALA A 182 -0.93 5.18 5.18
C ALA A 182 0.28 6.08 4.86
N PHE A 183 0.82 6.82 5.84
CA PHE A 183 2.06 7.56 5.65
C PHE A 183 3.28 6.65 5.40
N VAL A 184 3.39 5.56 6.16
CA VAL A 184 4.50 4.60 6.01
C VAL A 184 4.46 3.97 4.62
N ASP A 185 3.29 3.48 4.18
CA ASP A 185 3.13 2.83 2.87
C ASP A 185 3.35 3.83 1.73
N THR A 186 2.92 5.07 1.89
CA THR A 186 3.15 6.14 0.90
C THR A 186 4.64 6.42 0.75
N MET A 187 5.41 6.37 1.83
CA MET A 187 6.85 6.63 1.85
C MET A 187 7.73 5.38 1.64
N GLU A 188 7.16 4.18 1.65
CA GLU A 188 7.91 2.93 1.55
C GLU A 188 8.74 2.88 0.27
N GLY A 189 10.06 2.71 0.41
CA GLY A 189 11.00 2.66 -0.71
C GLY A 189 11.18 3.98 -1.47
N ARG A 190 10.65 5.09 -0.95
CA ARG A 190 10.64 6.41 -1.62
C ARG A 190 11.26 7.47 -0.72
N ASN A 191 11.65 8.58 -1.34
CA ASN A 191 12.14 9.74 -0.63
C ASN A 191 11.65 11.03 -1.28
N ILE A 192 11.50 12.08 -0.47
CA ILE A 192 11.26 13.42 -1.01
C ILE A 192 12.61 13.98 -1.43
N GLU A 193 12.74 14.24 -2.73
CA GLU A 193 13.95 14.77 -3.33
C GLU A 193 13.96 16.30 -3.23
N PHE A 194 15.13 16.82 -2.94
CA PHE A 194 15.40 18.24 -2.88
C PHE A 194 16.54 18.57 -3.84
N GLN A 195 16.55 19.80 -4.37
CA GLN A 195 17.68 20.29 -5.13
C GLN A 195 18.95 20.25 -4.27
N LEU A 196 20.11 20.05 -4.91
CA LEU A 196 21.39 19.87 -4.22
C LEU A 196 21.65 21.04 -3.26
N ASN A 197 21.88 20.72 -1.97
CA ASN A 197 22.09 21.67 -0.87
C ASN A 197 21.02 22.76 -0.73
N GLN A 198 19.79 22.46 -1.14
CA GLN A 198 18.66 23.38 -1.01
C GLN A 198 17.48 22.65 -0.37
N ALA A 199 16.55 23.44 0.17
CA ALA A 199 15.24 22.97 0.62
C ALA A 199 14.16 23.06 -0.47
N SER A 200 14.53 23.45 -1.70
CA SER A 200 13.60 23.44 -2.84
C SER A 200 13.30 21.99 -3.23
N ILE A 201 12.03 21.61 -3.13
CA ILE A 201 11.54 20.28 -3.51
C ILE A 201 11.70 20.07 -5.02
N SER A 202 12.16 18.88 -5.41
CA SER A 202 12.26 18.46 -6.81
C SER A 202 10.86 18.23 -7.40
N PRO A 203 10.58 18.67 -8.65
CA PRO A 203 9.34 18.34 -9.35
C PRO A 203 9.09 16.83 -9.44
N ALA A 204 10.16 16.00 -9.41
CA ALA A 204 10.04 14.54 -9.41
C ALA A 204 9.28 14.01 -8.18
N SER A 205 9.31 14.73 -7.06
CA SER A 205 8.60 14.34 -5.82
C SER A 205 7.17 14.86 -5.75
N ALA A 206 6.67 15.59 -6.76
CA ALA A 206 5.33 16.16 -6.73
C ALA A 206 4.24 15.09 -6.53
N ARG A 207 4.31 13.98 -7.27
CA ARG A 207 3.37 12.85 -7.15
C ARG A 207 3.34 12.26 -5.74
N LEU A 208 4.52 12.07 -5.16
CA LEU A 208 4.68 11.54 -3.80
C LEU A 208 4.09 12.52 -2.78
N LEU A 209 4.37 13.80 -2.92
CA LEU A 209 3.87 14.82 -2.01
C LEU A 209 2.36 15.05 -2.15
N ASP A 210 1.79 14.92 -3.36
CA ASP A 210 0.33 14.90 -3.54
C ASP A 210 -0.28 13.71 -2.78
N ALA A 211 0.34 12.53 -2.81
CA ALA A 211 -0.12 11.39 -2.01
C ALA A 211 -0.02 11.64 -0.50
N VAL A 212 1.10 12.17 -0.01
CA VAL A 212 1.27 12.60 1.39
C VAL A 212 0.23 13.65 1.78
N THR A 213 -0.07 14.59 0.89
CA THR A 213 -1.12 15.61 1.09
C THR A 213 -2.49 14.96 1.22
N GLY A 214 -2.79 13.96 0.39
CA GLY A 214 -4.03 13.19 0.48
C GLY A 214 -4.16 12.52 1.85
N VAL A 215 -3.10 11.85 2.32
CA VAL A 215 -3.09 11.20 3.64
C VAL A 215 -3.29 12.25 4.75
N ALA A 216 -2.54 13.36 4.72
CA ALA A 216 -2.67 14.42 5.71
C ALA A 216 -4.06 15.08 5.73
N THR A 217 -4.71 15.18 4.57
CA THR A 217 -6.08 15.72 4.44
C THR A 217 -7.10 14.80 5.11
N LEU A 218 -7.05 13.50 4.81
CA LEU A 218 -7.95 12.51 5.41
C LEU A 218 -7.69 12.33 6.91
N CYS A 219 -6.43 12.41 7.33
CA CYS A 219 -6.01 12.28 8.72
C CYS A 219 -6.03 13.59 9.51
N SER A 220 -6.80 14.58 9.05
CA SER A 220 -6.83 15.92 9.64
C SER A 220 -7.25 15.95 11.12
N ALA A 221 -7.93 14.92 11.63
CA ALA A 221 -8.30 14.80 13.04
C ALA A 221 -7.11 14.55 14.01
N TYR A 222 -5.92 14.28 13.50
CA TYR A 222 -4.72 13.96 14.26
C TYR A 222 -3.63 15.02 14.09
N ASP A 223 -2.66 15.02 14.99
CA ASP A 223 -1.43 15.78 14.81
C ASP A 223 -0.44 14.97 13.97
N ILE A 224 0.23 15.66 13.05
CA ILE A 224 1.18 15.09 12.10
C ILE A 224 2.53 15.79 12.28
N GLU A 225 3.55 15.04 12.66
CA GLU A 225 4.94 15.50 12.71
C GLU A 225 5.70 15.05 11.47
N ILE A 226 6.27 16.01 10.74
CA ILE A 226 7.15 15.81 9.61
C ILE A 226 8.59 15.83 10.14
N GLU A 227 9.25 14.68 10.07
CA GLU A 227 10.61 14.51 10.56
C GLU A 227 11.60 14.55 9.40
N GLY A 228 12.52 15.52 9.42
CA GLY A 228 13.66 15.59 8.50
C GLY A 228 14.90 14.95 9.10
N HIS A 229 15.58 14.08 8.36
CA HIS A 229 16.82 13.41 8.78
C HIS A 229 17.92 13.55 7.72
N THR A 230 19.17 13.65 8.16
CA THR A 230 20.37 13.69 7.31
C THR A 230 21.26 12.45 7.53
N ASP A 231 22.28 12.30 6.68
CA ASP A 231 23.40 11.41 7.00
C ASP A 231 24.43 12.10 7.91
N SER A 232 25.45 11.35 8.33
CA SER A 232 26.48 11.75 9.29
C SER A 232 27.56 12.67 8.71
N ARG A 233 27.46 13.07 7.44
CA ARG A 233 28.48 13.90 6.80
C ARG A 233 28.09 15.36 6.92
N GLY A 234 29.06 16.21 7.29
CA GLY A 234 28.83 17.63 7.56
C GLY A 234 28.98 17.91 9.06
N SER A 235 28.74 19.16 9.47
CA SER A 235 28.64 19.48 10.89
C SER A 235 27.24 19.24 11.41
N ASP A 236 27.10 18.83 12.66
CA ASP A 236 25.81 18.62 13.34
C ASP A 236 24.88 19.82 13.17
N SER A 237 25.42 21.04 13.32
CA SER A 237 24.68 22.29 13.15
C SER A 237 24.14 22.49 11.74
N TYR A 238 24.93 22.15 10.72
CA TYR A 238 24.53 22.23 9.32
C TYR A 238 23.45 21.19 9.02
N ASN A 239 23.64 19.96 9.49
CA ASN A 239 22.69 18.86 9.31
C ASN A 239 21.35 19.13 10.01
N LEU A 240 21.39 19.69 11.21
CA LEU A 240 20.19 20.11 11.93
C LEU A 240 19.43 21.21 11.18
N GLN A 241 20.13 22.25 10.70
CA GLN A 241 19.52 23.32 9.92
C GLN A 241 18.91 22.79 8.62
N LEU A 242 19.67 22.00 7.85
CA LEU A 242 19.24 21.46 6.56
C LEU A 242 18.01 20.55 6.70
N SER A 243 18.00 19.69 7.72
CA SER A 243 16.83 18.83 7.97
C SER A 243 15.59 19.63 8.38
N GLN A 244 15.75 20.70 9.16
CA GLN A 244 14.65 21.58 9.55
C GLN A 244 14.07 22.30 8.33
N GLU A 245 14.93 22.93 7.51
CA GLU A 245 14.50 23.65 6.30
C GLU A 245 13.75 22.72 5.33
N ARG A 246 14.18 21.47 5.20
CA ARG A 246 13.49 20.45 4.38
C ARG A 246 12.14 20.06 4.95
N ALA A 247 12.05 19.84 6.27
CA ALA A 247 10.78 19.53 6.92
C ALA A 247 9.80 20.70 6.79
N ASP A 248 10.27 21.94 6.92
CA ASP A 248 9.47 23.15 6.72
C ASP A 248 8.99 23.30 5.27
N ALA A 249 9.84 22.99 4.28
CA ALA A 249 9.44 23.00 2.87
C ALA A 249 8.32 21.98 2.59
N VAL A 250 8.40 20.78 3.17
CA VAL A 250 7.32 19.79 3.06
C VAL A 250 6.05 20.31 3.73
N LYS A 251 6.14 20.86 4.95
CA LYS A 251 5.00 21.47 5.64
C LYS A 251 4.33 22.54 4.78
N GLN A 252 5.11 23.46 4.21
CA GLN A 252 4.61 24.52 3.36
C GLN A 252 3.89 23.97 2.14
N TYR A 253 4.46 22.94 1.49
CA TYR A 253 3.82 22.28 0.35
C TYR A 253 2.44 21.70 0.69
N LEU A 254 2.30 21.05 1.85
CA LEU A 254 1.03 20.51 2.32
C LEU A 254 0.02 21.64 2.58
N MET A 255 0.47 22.74 3.21
CA MET A 255 -0.37 23.90 3.50
C MET A 255 -0.85 24.61 2.23
N ASP A 256 0.00 24.73 1.22
CA ASP A 256 -0.34 25.32 -0.09
C ASP A 256 -1.44 24.52 -0.82
N ARG A 257 -1.60 23.24 -0.46
CA ARG A 257 -2.68 22.35 -0.95
C ARG A 257 -3.89 22.28 -0.03
N GLY A 258 -3.93 23.12 1.00
CA GLY A 258 -5.09 23.29 1.87
C GLY A 258 -5.10 22.39 3.10
N VAL A 259 -4.00 21.71 3.44
CA VAL A 259 -3.90 21.01 4.73
C VAL A 259 -3.75 22.04 5.85
N ASP A 260 -4.50 21.86 6.94
CA ASP A 260 -4.47 22.76 8.09
C ASP A 260 -3.11 22.68 8.82
N GLY A 261 -2.33 23.77 8.72
CA GLY A 261 -1.00 23.87 9.31
C GLY A 261 -0.98 23.88 10.85
N THR A 262 -2.14 24.00 11.51
CA THR A 262 -2.23 23.92 12.98
C THR A 262 -2.01 22.50 13.50
N ASN A 263 -2.34 21.47 12.71
CA ASN A 263 -2.17 20.06 13.07
C ASN A 263 -0.87 19.48 12.51
N ILE A 264 -0.01 20.30 11.91
CA ILE A 264 1.26 19.86 11.30
C ILE A 264 2.44 20.52 11.99
N ARG A 265 3.41 19.72 12.41
CA ARG A 265 4.68 20.17 12.98
C ARG A 265 5.84 19.69 12.12
N ALA A 266 6.78 20.57 11.78
CA ALA A 266 8.00 20.20 11.07
C ALA A 266 9.18 20.22 12.04
N VAL A 267 9.97 19.16 12.06
CA VAL A 267 11.11 19.00 12.96
C VAL A 267 12.30 18.42 12.21
N GLY A 268 13.40 19.16 12.16
CA GLY A 268 14.70 18.65 11.76
C GLY A 268 15.38 17.93 12.91
N TYR A 269 15.77 16.68 12.68
CA TYR A 269 16.56 15.89 13.64
C TYR A 269 18.04 15.79 13.25
N GLY A 270 18.44 16.33 12.10
CA GLY A 270 19.78 16.18 11.55
C GLY A 270 20.16 14.69 11.47
N GLU A 271 21.36 14.38 11.94
CA GLU A 271 21.91 13.03 11.99
C GLU A 271 21.66 12.30 13.33
N THR A 272 20.93 12.92 14.27
CA THR A 272 20.81 12.43 15.66
C THR A 272 19.99 11.14 15.82
N ARG A 273 19.25 10.73 14.79
CA ARG A 273 18.39 9.54 14.77
C ARG A 273 18.66 8.66 13.53
N PRO A 274 19.86 8.06 13.42
CA PRO A 274 20.19 7.21 12.28
C PRO A 274 19.39 5.90 12.32
N ILE A 275 18.91 5.45 11.16
CA ILE A 275 18.38 4.08 10.99
C ILE A 275 19.56 3.10 10.94
N ASP A 276 20.63 3.50 10.25
CA ASP A 276 21.83 2.70 10.05
C ASP A 276 23.04 3.53 10.49
N PRO A 277 23.68 3.22 11.63
CA PRO A 277 24.80 4.02 12.15
C PRO A 277 26.11 3.76 11.39
N ALA A 278 26.13 2.88 10.40
CA ALA A 278 27.33 2.61 9.62
C ALA A 278 27.73 3.83 8.77
N ASP A 279 29.03 3.98 8.53
CA ASP A 279 29.58 5.04 7.70
C ASP A 279 29.81 4.53 6.26
N THR A 280 28.71 4.17 5.59
CA THR A 280 28.75 3.69 4.20
C THR A 280 27.75 4.42 3.31
N PRO A 281 27.97 4.47 1.98
CA PRO A 281 27.03 5.08 1.04
C PRO A 281 25.58 4.57 1.19
N GLU A 282 25.41 3.29 1.48
CA GLU A 282 24.11 2.65 1.67
C GLU A 282 23.44 3.13 2.96
N ALA A 283 24.18 3.22 4.06
CA ALA A 283 23.66 3.73 5.33
C ALA A 283 23.29 5.21 5.24
N TRP A 284 24.14 6.02 4.60
CA TRP A 284 23.84 7.43 4.35
C TRP A 284 22.57 7.60 3.51
N ALA A 285 22.37 6.75 2.49
CA ALA A 285 21.15 6.79 1.69
C ALA A 285 19.89 6.48 2.49
N LYS A 286 19.94 5.52 3.42
CA LYS A 286 18.82 5.21 4.33
C LYS A 286 18.55 6.34 5.33
N ASN A 287 19.61 7.00 5.81
CA ASN A 287 19.49 8.04 6.85
C ASN A 287 18.94 9.36 6.30
N ARG A 288 19.28 9.73 5.06
CA ARG A 288 18.68 10.87 4.35
C ARG A 288 17.22 10.57 4.01
N ARG A 289 16.28 10.91 4.89
CA ARG A 289 14.86 10.57 4.73
C ARG A 289 13.95 11.63 5.31
N THR A 290 12.70 11.61 4.85
CA THR A 290 11.57 12.26 5.52
C THR A 290 10.64 11.19 6.09
N GLN A 291 10.20 11.37 7.32
CA GLN A 291 9.22 10.48 7.96
C GLN A 291 8.04 11.28 8.50
N PHE A 292 6.93 10.60 8.71
CA PHE A 292 5.72 11.21 9.27
C PHE A 292 5.30 10.40 10.50
N LYS A 293 5.02 11.11 11.58
CA LYS A 293 4.53 10.53 12.82
C LYS A 293 3.17 11.11 13.15
N VAL A 294 2.21 10.23 13.45
CA VAL A 294 0.84 10.61 13.78
C VAL A 294 0.61 10.47 15.29
N SER A 295 -0.01 11.47 15.91
CA SER A 295 -0.41 11.44 17.32
C SER A 295 -1.84 11.95 17.53
N ALA A 296 -2.45 11.54 18.65
CA ALA A 296 -3.68 12.16 19.10
C ALA A 296 -3.44 13.64 19.43
N ARG A 297 -4.47 14.46 19.19
CA ARG A 297 -4.51 15.87 19.61
C ARG A 297 -4.66 16.01 21.12
#